data_AF-A0A6J8B4G7-F1
#
_entry.id   AF-A0A6J8B4G7-F1
#
_cell.length_a   1.000
_cell.length_b   1.000
_cell.length_c   1.000
_cell.angle_alpha   90.00
_cell.angle_beta   90.00
_cell.angle_gamma   90.00
#
_symmetry.space_group_name_H-M   'P 1'
#
loop_
_entity.id
_entity.type
_entity.pdbx_description
1 polymer ?
#
loop_
_entity_poly.entity_id
_entity_poly.type
_entity_poly.pdbx_seq_one_letter_code
_entity_poly.pdbx_strand_id
1 'polypeptide(L)'
;MKDWEKPHVLGMCESFLKPEKCHDKSKELEISCFTFERKDRKTSKGGGWIVYFSDSIKYTRRCEFESENIESMWFEIFPRYCKSFLISFIHRPPKSMTSWYNFFENEIEKAYSYNDHMVLAVNEPTRVTKNSVTLIDHLYSTNPEEITDVNVPAYCPGDHYPVSFTIKKPTFKTSVDKHVTIKYRNFTKFNQEKFIEDLKATNFNEILYFDNPDHAMDAWYSKVLKVLNKHAPIITKRIKKKSQPKWLNQDINLLRAKRDFYHKKKDFENYKLFRNKLSAQMNKCKTNYFSKAVLSNSKTSEIWKHLKDLNAESKCPITSVTFQGSDVNEPGKVCEHFNEHFGTVAESIILNPKSNFESPKLKEFIEEKVGDNYFKFNFLHCITPTPSQSCSLNTH
;
A
#
# COMPACT_ATOMS: atom_id res chain seq x y z
N MET A 1 -18.58 -6.99 35.54
CA MET A 1 -17.33 -6.72 34.80
C MET A 1 -17.28 -7.69 33.65
N LYS A 2 -17.26 -7.23 32.39
CA LYS A 2 -16.96 -8.11 31.26
C LYS A 2 -15.55 -8.67 31.49
N ASP A 3 -15.38 -9.98 31.33
CA ASP A 3 -14.08 -10.63 31.40
C ASP A 3 -13.09 -9.87 30.51
N TRP A 4 -12.01 -9.34 31.12
CA TRP A 4 -10.96 -8.69 30.37
C TRP A 4 -10.21 -9.75 29.57
N GLU A 5 -10.51 -9.87 28.27
CA GLU A 5 -9.67 -10.64 27.37
C GLU A 5 -8.24 -10.08 27.44
N LYS A 6 -7.25 -10.97 27.53
CA LYS A 6 -5.84 -10.58 27.62
C LYS A 6 -5.48 -9.62 26.47
N PRO A 7 -4.76 -8.52 26.75
CA PRO A 7 -4.42 -7.56 25.71
C PRO A 7 -3.51 -8.23 24.67
N HIS A 8 -3.68 -7.88 23.40
CA HIS A 8 -2.81 -8.42 22.37
C HIS A 8 -1.46 -7.71 22.29
N VAL A 9 -1.44 -6.42 22.64
CA VAL A 9 -0.24 -5.58 22.70
C VAL A 9 -0.33 -4.75 23.98
N LEU A 10 0.76 -4.68 24.73
CA LEU A 10 0.87 -3.90 25.96
C LEU A 10 2.18 -3.11 25.94
N GLY A 11 2.10 -1.79 25.84
CA GLY A 11 3.26 -0.91 25.90
C GLY A 11 3.39 -0.27 27.29
N MET A 12 4.62 -0.20 27.79
CA MET A 12 4.97 0.51 29.01
C MET A 12 6.11 1.49 28.72
N CYS A 13 5.85 2.76 28.97
CA CYS A 13 6.87 3.80 28.98
C CYS A 13 7.55 3.88 30.34
N GLU A 14 8.72 4.53 30.38
CA GLU A 14 9.52 4.71 31.59
C GLU A 14 9.78 3.38 32.31
N SER A 15 10.36 2.41 31.61
CA SER A 15 10.69 1.12 32.21
C SER A 15 11.84 1.19 33.23
N PHE A 16 12.66 2.24 33.18
CA PHE A 16 13.87 2.43 34.00
C PHE A 16 14.91 1.30 33.86
N LEU A 17 14.76 0.45 32.84
CA LEU A 17 15.67 -0.67 32.56
C LEU A 17 16.99 -0.18 31.96
N LYS A 18 18.09 -0.88 32.26
CA LYS A 18 19.43 -0.56 31.75
C LYS A 18 19.97 -1.73 30.91
N PRO A 19 20.75 -1.46 29.84
CA PRO A 19 21.34 -2.52 29.02
C PRO A 19 22.23 -3.47 29.82
N GLU A 20 23.11 -2.90 30.66
CA GLU A 20 24.19 -3.63 31.34
C GLU A 20 23.73 -4.48 32.53
N LYS A 21 22.59 -4.14 33.15
CA LYS A 21 22.07 -4.83 34.35
C LYS A 21 21.06 -5.93 34.04
N CYS A 22 20.63 -6.06 32.78
CA CYS A 22 19.45 -6.87 32.43
C CYS A 22 19.73 -8.17 31.66
N HIS A 23 20.94 -8.43 31.17
CA HIS A 23 21.19 -9.71 30.49
C HIS A 23 20.84 -10.91 31.41
N ASP A 24 21.10 -10.82 32.72
CA ASP A 24 20.74 -11.85 33.72
C ASP A 24 19.29 -11.75 34.27
N LYS A 25 18.57 -10.66 34.02
CA LYS A 25 17.20 -10.42 34.57
C LYS A 25 16.08 -10.59 33.54
N SER A 26 16.39 -11.01 32.31
CA SER A 26 15.40 -11.18 31.23
C SER A 26 14.25 -12.11 31.63
N LYS A 27 14.52 -13.14 32.45
CA LYS A 27 13.50 -14.05 33.00
C LYS A 27 12.50 -13.36 33.94
N GLU A 28 12.91 -12.31 34.66
CA GLU A 28 12.01 -11.56 35.55
C GLU A 28 11.00 -10.72 34.76
N LEU A 29 11.29 -10.45 33.48
CA LEU A 29 10.43 -9.69 32.57
C LEU A 29 9.54 -10.61 31.72
N GLU A 30 9.71 -11.94 31.79
CA GLU A 30 8.91 -12.86 31.02
C GLU A 30 7.47 -12.90 31.53
N ILE A 31 6.53 -12.62 30.64
CA ILE A 31 5.10 -12.78 30.88
C ILE A 31 4.62 -13.95 30.02
N SER A 32 3.98 -14.93 30.65
CA SER A 32 3.48 -16.12 29.95
C SER A 32 2.54 -15.73 28.80
N CYS A 33 2.77 -16.33 27.62
CA CYS A 33 2.07 -16.08 26.35
C CYS A 33 2.36 -14.73 25.70
N PHE A 34 3.42 -14.04 26.13
CA PHE A 34 3.90 -12.81 25.52
C PHE A 34 5.37 -12.92 25.15
N THR A 35 5.71 -12.37 24.00
CA THR A 35 7.06 -11.93 23.67
C THR A 35 7.18 -10.44 23.94
N PHE A 36 8.39 -9.91 24.10
CA PHE A 36 8.58 -8.47 24.31
C PHE A 36 9.77 -7.93 23.54
N GLU A 37 9.65 -6.64 23.21
CA GLU A 37 10.69 -5.81 22.61
C GLU A 37 10.95 -4.63 23.54
N ARG A 38 12.20 -4.19 23.61
CA ARG A 38 12.55 -3.05 24.48
C ARG A 38 13.55 -2.10 23.84
N LYS A 39 13.57 -0.88 24.34
CA LYS A 39 14.53 0.17 23.99
C LYS A 39 14.94 0.89 25.27
N ASP A 40 16.13 0.56 25.76
CA ASP A 40 16.66 1.11 27.01
C ASP A 40 17.46 2.39 26.76
N ARG A 41 17.50 3.29 27.74
CA ARG A 41 18.40 4.44 27.69
C ARG A 41 19.82 4.06 28.11
N LYS A 42 20.80 4.55 27.34
CA LYS A 42 22.24 4.30 27.59
C LYS A 42 22.84 5.23 28.65
N THR A 43 22.39 6.49 28.73
CA THR A 43 23.16 7.56 29.40
C THR A 43 22.43 8.30 30.54
N SER A 44 21.10 8.20 30.67
CA SER A 44 20.34 8.97 31.67
C SER A 44 19.62 8.10 32.71
N LYS A 45 19.30 8.69 33.87
CA LYS A 45 18.46 8.05 34.89
C LYS A 45 16.99 8.15 34.46
N GLY A 46 16.38 7.01 34.14
CA GLY A 46 14.95 6.87 33.83
C GLY A 46 14.59 6.89 32.35
N GLY A 47 13.32 6.61 32.04
CA GLY A 47 12.80 6.43 30.68
C GLY A 47 12.99 5.01 30.11
N GLY A 48 12.87 4.88 28.79
CA GLY A 48 12.93 3.60 28.09
C GLY A 48 11.55 2.99 27.86
N TRP A 49 11.47 2.08 26.89
CA TRP A 49 10.26 1.40 26.48
C TRP A 49 10.40 -0.10 26.63
N ILE A 50 9.31 -0.75 27.05
CA ILE A 50 9.10 -2.19 26.87
C ILE A 50 7.71 -2.40 26.29
N VAL A 51 7.61 -3.22 25.26
CA VAL A 51 6.36 -3.51 24.55
C VAL A 51 6.20 -5.02 24.47
N TYR A 52 5.14 -5.51 25.07
CA TYR A 52 4.75 -6.92 25.06
C TYR A 52 3.76 -7.18 23.93
N PHE A 53 3.94 -8.31 23.24
CA PHE A 53 3.08 -8.80 22.18
C PHE A 53 2.63 -10.21 22.52
N SER A 54 1.33 -10.46 22.48
CA SER A 54 0.79 -11.81 22.62
C SER A 54 1.35 -12.71 21.52
N ASP A 55 1.69 -13.95 21.87
CA ASP A 55 2.18 -14.96 20.91
C ASP A 55 1.18 -15.25 19.76
N SER A 56 -0.08 -14.85 19.96
CA SER A 56 -1.13 -14.94 18.94
C SER A 56 -0.99 -13.92 17.80
N ILE A 57 -0.22 -12.85 17.99
CA ILE A 57 -0.01 -11.78 17.02
C ILE A 57 1.36 -11.90 16.36
N LYS A 58 1.38 -11.74 15.03
CA LYS A 58 2.62 -11.56 14.27
C LYS A 58 2.92 -10.07 14.14
N TYR A 59 4.17 -9.70 14.35
CA TYR A 59 4.64 -8.33 14.16
C TYR A 59 6.06 -8.30 13.61
N THR A 60 6.50 -7.13 13.14
CA THR A 60 7.89 -6.83 12.79
C THR A 60 8.24 -5.45 13.29
N ARG A 61 9.35 -5.32 14.01
CA ARG A 61 9.87 -4.03 14.42
C ARG A 61 10.46 -3.29 13.22
N ARG A 62 10.03 -2.05 13.00
CA ARG A 62 10.40 -1.20 11.85
C ARG A 62 11.45 -0.18 12.28
N CYS A 63 12.65 -0.66 12.61
CA CYS A 63 13.74 0.16 13.13
C CYS A 63 14.17 1.29 12.16
N GLU A 64 13.90 1.17 10.87
CA GLU A 64 14.20 2.21 9.87
C GLU A 64 13.38 3.51 10.07
N PHE A 65 12.25 3.42 10.78
CA PHE A 65 11.44 4.57 11.17
C PHE A 65 11.94 5.23 12.46
N GLU A 66 12.65 4.49 13.31
CA GLU A 66 13.14 4.99 14.59
C GLU A 66 14.33 5.94 14.40
N SER A 67 14.31 7.06 15.14
CA SER A 67 15.44 7.95 15.36
C SER A 67 16.16 7.55 16.64
N GLU A 68 17.48 7.79 16.67
CA GLU A 68 18.25 7.70 17.91
C GLU A 68 18.07 8.93 18.81
N ASN A 69 17.55 10.03 18.26
CA ASN A 69 17.41 11.30 18.97
C ASN A 69 16.12 11.43 19.78
N ILE A 70 15.13 10.55 19.54
CA ILE A 70 13.87 10.53 20.28
C ILE A 70 13.52 9.11 20.74
N GLU A 71 12.65 9.03 21.75
CA GLU A 71 12.25 7.76 22.35
C GLU A 71 11.01 7.20 21.70
N SER A 72 11.24 6.57 20.56
CA SER A 72 10.22 5.91 19.76
C SER A 72 10.53 4.42 19.55
N MET A 73 9.47 3.62 19.42
CA MET A 73 9.53 2.26 18.87
C MET A 73 8.42 2.09 17.85
N TRP A 74 8.74 1.51 16.70
CA TRP A 74 7.79 1.33 15.59
C TRP A 74 7.61 -0.15 15.27
N PHE A 75 6.36 -0.57 15.10
CA PHE A 75 6.00 -1.95 14.80
C PHE A 75 4.97 -2.02 13.69
N GLU A 76 5.17 -2.94 12.74
CA GLU A 76 4.12 -3.37 11.83
C GLU A 76 3.44 -4.62 12.39
N ILE A 77 2.14 -4.53 12.62
CA ILE A 77 1.30 -5.62 13.12
C ILE A 77 0.63 -6.32 11.95
N PHE A 78 0.59 -7.65 11.98
CA PHE A 78 -0.02 -8.51 10.97
C PHE A 78 -1.19 -9.33 11.56
N PRO A 79 -2.39 -8.74 11.71
CA PRO A 79 -3.55 -9.47 12.19
C PRO A 79 -3.98 -10.54 11.19
N ARG A 80 -4.59 -11.62 11.69
CA ARG A 80 -5.17 -12.65 10.82
C ARG A 80 -6.32 -12.04 10.00
N TYR A 81 -6.29 -12.31 8.70
CA TYR A 81 -7.35 -11.95 7.76
C TYR A 81 -7.65 -10.45 7.66
N CYS A 82 -6.76 -9.57 8.08
CA CYS A 82 -6.93 -8.12 7.94
C CYS A 82 -5.65 -7.49 7.36
N LYS A 83 -5.73 -6.25 6.90
CA LYS A 83 -4.54 -5.49 6.48
C LYS A 83 -3.60 -5.27 7.66
N SER A 84 -2.30 -5.34 7.39
CA SER A 84 -1.28 -4.90 8.35
C SER A 84 -1.41 -3.41 8.61
N PHE A 85 -0.85 -2.97 9.74
CA PHE A 85 -0.84 -1.56 10.11
C PHE A 85 0.34 -1.28 11.04
N LEU A 86 0.74 0.00 11.10
CA LEU A 86 1.80 0.46 11.98
C LEU A 86 1.23 0.90 13.33
N ILE A 87 1.94 0.56 14.40
CA ILE A 87 1.78 1.13 15.74
C ILE A 87 3.12 1.73 16.14
N SER A 88 3.10 2.91 16.72
CA SER A 88 4.28 3.53 17.33
C SER A 88 4.03 3.85 18.80
N PHE A 89 5.07 3.67 19.60
CA PHE A 89 5.14 4.06 21.00
C PHE A 89 6.17 5.17 21.11
N ILE A 90 5.75 6.37 21.51
CA ILE A 90 6.59 7.57 21.45
C ILE A 90 6.49 8.29 22.78
N HIS A 91 7.64 8.59 23.37
CA HIS A 91 7.75 9.35 24.60
C HIS A 91 8.48 10.66 24.33
N ARG A 92 7.85 11.78 24.71
CA ARG A 92 8.46 13.10 24.70
C ARG A 92 8.80 13.51 26.14
N PRO A 93 10.09 13.57 26.51
CA PRO A 93 10.48 14.10 27.81
C PRO A 93 9.95 15.54 28.04
N PRO A 94 9.55 15.91 29.28
CA PRO A 94 8.99 17.23 29.56
C PRO A 94 9.90 18.41 29.21
N LYS A 95 11.22 18.20 29.23
CA LYS A 95 12.25 19.21 28.94
C LYS A 95 12.86 19.07 27.53
N SER A 96 12.16 18.41 26.61
CA SER A 96 12.63 18.25 25.23
C SER A 96 12.78 19.59 24.52
N MET A 97 13.89 19.77 23.84
CA MET A 97 14.15 20.93 22.97
C MET A 97 13.21 20.95 21.76
N THR A 98 13.07 22.11 21.11
CA THR A 98 12.24 22.27 19.89
C THR A 98 12.67 21.34 18.76
N SER A 99 13.96 20.98 18.68
CA SER A 99 14.48 20.02 17.71
C SER A 99 13.82 18.63 17.79
N TRP A 100 13.24 18.27 18.94
CA TRP A 100 12.47 17.04 19.11
C TRP A 100 11.33 16.95 18.08
N TYR A 101 10.64 18.07 17.81
CA TYR A 101 9.53 18.09 16.84
C TYR A 101 10.00 17.76 15.43
N ASN A 102 11.15 18.28 15.00
CA ASN A 102 11.71 17.97 13.69
C ASN A 102 12.03 16.47 13.54
N PHE A 103 12.55 15.84 14.61
CA PHE A 103 12.81 14.40 14.58
C PHE A 103 11.53 13.59 14.55
N PHE A 104 10.54 13.98 15.35
CA PHE A 104 9.22 13.36 15.37
C PHE A 104 8.52 13.47 14.01
N GLU A 105 8.49 14.66 13.41
CA GLU A 105 7.91 14.88 12.07
C GLU A 105 8.58 13.99 11.02
N ASN A 106 9.92 13.90 11.03
CA ASN A 106 10.65 13.03 10.12
C ASN A 106 10.34 11.53 10.33
N GLU A 107 10.11 11.06 11.56
CA GLU A 107 9.64 9.68 11.78
C GLU A 107 8.24 9.45 11.21
N ILE A 108 7.32 10.40 11.42
CA ILE A 108 5.97 10.36 10.87
C ILE A 108 6.03 10.35 9.34
N GLU A 109 6.79 11.24 8.70
CA GLU A 109 6.93 11.30 7.25
C GLU A 109 7.47 10.00 6.63
N LYS A 110 8.37 9.30 7.31
CA LYS A 110 8.84 7.97 6.85
C LYS A 110 7.74 6.91 6.92
N ALA A 111 6.95 6.93 7.98
CA ALA A 111 5.85 5.99 8.21
C ALA A 111 4.61 6.31 7.37
N TYR A 112 4.53 7.51 6.79
CA TYR A 112 3.31 8.10 6.28
C TYR A 112 3.41 8.57 4.84
N SER A 113 2.46 8.17 4.00
CA SER A 113 2.33 8.76 2.65
C SER A 113 1.52 10.06 2.74
N TYR A 114 2.07 11.16 2.21
CA TYR A 114 1.42 12.48 2.10
C TYR A 114 -0.10 12.39 1.78
N ASN A 115 -0.96 12.77 2.73
CA ASN A 115 -2.36 13.28 2.60
C ASN A 115 -3.40 12.77 3.62
N ASP A 116 -3.09 11.88 4.54
CA ASP A 116 -4.06 11.50 5.58
C ASP A 116 -3.99 12.52 6.75
N HIS A 117 -5.02 12.61 7.60
CA HIS A 117 -4.99 13.40 8.84
C HIS A 117 -4.99 12.46 10.06
N MET A 118 -4.23 12.78 11.12
CA MET A 118 -4.29 12.04 12.39
C MET A 118 -5.30 12.71 13.33
N VAL A 119 -6.09 11.90 14.02
CA VAL A 119 -7.12 12.34 14.97
C VAL A 119 -6.80 11.79 16.36
N LEU A 120 -6.93 12.63 17.39
CA LEU A 120 -6.83 12.23 18.79
C LEU A 120 -8.07 11.41 19.16
N ALA A 121 -7.88 10.17 19.61
CA ALA A 121 -8.94 9.22 19.90
C ALA A 121 -9.21 9.02 21.41
N VAL A 122 -8.44 9.69 22.28
CA VAL A 122 -8.63 9.70 23.73
C VAL A 122 -8.98 11.10 24.21
N ASN A 123 -9.94 11.17 25.12
CA ASN A 123 -10.58 12.40 25.58
C ASN A 123 -10.77 12.41 27.11
N GLU A 124 -10.32 11.37 27.80
CA GLU A 124 -10.33 11.26 29.27
C GLU A 124 -8.94 11.62 29.84
N PRO A 125 -8.86 12.19 31.06
CA PRO A 125 -7.57 12.50 31.68
C PRO A 125 -6.74 11.25 31.97
N THR A 126 -5.48 11.26 31.55
CA THR A 126 -4.55 10.12 31.71
C THR A 126 -3.54 10.32 32.82
N ARG A 127 -3.41 11.53 33.37
CA ARG A 127 -2.58 11.79 34.55
C ARG A 127 -3.37 12.57 35.59
N VAL A 128 -3.52 11.96 36.76
CA VAL A 128 -4.26 12.54 37.88
C VAL A 128 -3.36 12.59 39.10
N THR A 129 -3.06 13.81 39.54
CA THR A 129 -2.30 14.09 40.76
C THR A 129 -3.22 14.75 41.79
N LYS A 130 -2.72 14.96 43.01
CA LYS A 130 -3.46 15.71 44.04
C LYS A 130 -3.90 17.11 43.58
N ASN A 131 -3.15 17.72 42.65
CA ASN A 131 -3.28 19.13 42.29
C ASN A 131 -3.65 19.36 40.82
N SER A 132 -3.66 18.31 39.99
CA SER A 132 -3.87 18.46 38.54
C SER A 132 -4.50 17.23 37.92
N VAL A 133 -5.34 17.46 36.91
CA VAL A 133 -5.96 16.43 36.07
C VAL A 133 -5.64 16.81 34.62
N THR A 134 -4.86 15.99 33.93
CA THR A 134 -4.31 16.34 32.61
C THR A 134 -4.35 15.14 31.65
N LEU A 135 -4.61 15.41 30.37
CA LEU A 135 -4.49 14.44 29.27
C LEU A 135 -3.12 14.61 28.60
N ILE A 136 -2.15 13.77 28.98
CA ILE A 136 -0.78 13.85 28.43
C ILE A 136 -0.31 12.54 27.78
N ASP A 137 -1.09 11.48 27.89
CA ASP A 137 -0.87 10.21 27.19
C ASP A 137 -1.87 10.15 26.03
N HIS A 138 -1.39 10.43 24.83
CA HIS A 138 -2.26 10.62 23.66
C HIS A 138 -2.33 9.35 22.81
N LEU A 139 -3.51 9.11 22.23
CA LEU A 139 -3.76 8.10 21.22
C LEU A 139 -4.13 8.78 19.91
N TYR A 140 -3.21 8.81 18.95
CA TYR A 140 -3.46 9.37 17.61
C TYR A 140 -3.64 8.26 16.57
N SER A 141 -4.58 8.44 15.65
CA SER A 141 -4.82 7.49 14.56
C SER A 141 -5.18 8.16 13.25
N THR A 142 -4.74 7.54 12.16
CA THR A 142 -5.09 7.90 10.79
C THR A 142 -6.41 7.27 10.32
N ASN A 143 -6.90 6.28 11.06
CA ASN A 143 -8.19 5.61 10.84
C ASN A 143 -8.95 5.58 12.18
N PRO A 144 -9.42 6.74 12.68
CA PRO A 144 -10.09 6.82 13.99
C PRO A 144 -11.35 5.95 14.07
N GLU A 145 -12.02 5.68 12.94
CA GLU A 145 -13.19 4.80 12.85
C GLU A 145 -12.88 3.32 13.14
N GLU A 146 -11.61 2.91 13.08
CA GLU A 146 -11.16 1.57 13.46
C GLU A 146 -10.88 1.45 14.96
N ILE A 147 -10.83 2.56 15.70
CA ILE A 147 -10.61 2.57 17.15
C ILE A 147 -11.96 2.51 17.86
N THR A 148 -12.09 1.54 18.76
CA THR A 148 -13.31 1.25 19.52
C THR A 148 -12.96 0.96 20.97
N ASP A 149 -13.94 1.04 21.87
CA ASP A 149 -13.78 0.68 23.29
C ASP A 149 -12.60 1.41 23.98
N VAL A 150 -12.42 2.70 23.67
CA VAL A 150 -11.40 3.54 24.33
C VAL A 150 -11.81 3.76 25.78
N ASN A 151 -10.89 3.47 26.71
CA ASN A 151 -11.12 3.59 28.14
C ASN A 151 -9.80 3.91 28.84
N VAL A 152 -9.87 4.76 29.88
CA VAL A 152 -8.74 5.09 30.75
C VAL A 152 -8.99 4.53 32.16
N PRO A 153 -8.61 3.28 32.44
CA PRO A 153 -8.82 2.70 33.76
C PRO A 153 -8.03 3.48 34.82
N ALA A 154 -8.70 3.90 35.88
CA ALA A 154 -8.08 4.53 37.04
C ALA A 154 -7.31 3.54 37.93
N TYR A 155 -6.52 2.66 37.32
CA TYR A 155 -5.71 1.64 37.97
C TYR A 155 -4.28 1.74 37.46
N CYS A 156 -3.40 2.32 38.28
CA CYS A 156 -1.96 2.29 38.08
C CYS A 156 -1.24 2.54 39.42
N PRO A 157 -0.07 1.92 39.67
CA PRO A 157 0.77 2.25 40.82
C PRO A 157 1.37 3.67 40.78
N GLY A 158 1.34 4.33 39.61
CA GLY A 158 1.85 5.69 39.39
C GLY A 158 0.75 6.75 39.29
N ASP A 159 1.15 7.97 38.93
CA ASP A 159 0.26 9.11 38.70
C ASP A 159 -0.35 9.14 37.28
N HIS A 160 0.06 8.21 36.41
CA HIS A 160 -0.49 8.00 35.08
C HIS A 160 -1.43 6.79 35.02
N TYR A 161 -2.60 6.97 34.43
CA TYR A 161 -3.54 5.91 34.08
C TYR A 161 -3.24 5.36 32.68
N PRO A 162 -3.31 4.03 32.49
CA PRO A 162 -3.14 3.43 31.17
C PRO A 162 -4.25 3.87 30.22
N VAL A 163 -3.94 3.91 28.92
CA VAL A 163 -4.95 4.05 27.86
C VAL A 163 -5.19 2.68 27.24
N SER A 164 -6.43 2.23 27.24
CA SER A 164 -6.84 0.96 26.63
C SER A 164 -7.82 1.19 25.50
N PHE A 165 -7.71 0.41 24.43
CA PHE A 165 -8.55 0.53 23.25
C PHE A 165 -8.51 -0.75 22.41
N THR A 166 -9.50 -0.91 21.55
CA THR A 166 -9.62 -2.02 20.60
C THR A 166 -9.52 -1.52 19.18
N ILE A 167 -8.66 -2.13 18.36
CA ILE A 167 -8.55 -1.85 16.92
C ILE A 167 -9.41 -2.86 16.16
N LYS A 168 -10.54 -2.40 15.61
CA LYS A 168 -11.45 -3.22 14.82
C LYS A 168 -11.15 -3.08 13.33
N LYS A 169 -10.36 -4.02 12.80
CA LYS A 169 -10.04 -4.05 11.36
C LYS A 169 -11.13 -4.74 10.54
N PRO A 170 -11.45 -4.23 9.34
CA PRO A 170 -12.28 -4.96 8.40
C PRO A 170 -11.52 -6.21 7.93
N THR A 171 -12.10 -7.39 8.19
CA THR A 171 -11.60 -8.64 7.64
C THR A 171 -11.63 -8.59 6.11
N PHE A 172 -10.70 -9.29 5.44
CA PHE A 172 -10.74 -9.61 4.02
C PHE A 172 -11.96 -10.49 3.73
N LYS A 173 -13.18 -9.95 3.84
CA LYS A 173 -14.35 -10.57 3.23
C LYS A 173 -14.12 -10.53 1.73
N THR A 174 -14.39 -11.63 1.05
CA THR A 174 -14.51 -11.71 -0.40
C THR A 174 -15.49 -10.62 -0.83
N SER A 175 -14.95 -9.50 -1.30
CA SER A 175 -15.73 -8.32 -1.60
C SER A 175 -16.64 -8.64 -2.78
N VAL A 176 -17.94 -8.79 -2.53
CA VAL A 176 -18.96 -8.48 -3.54
C VAL A 176 -18.62 -7.09 -4.08
N ASP A 177 -18.46 -6.94 -5.40
CA ASP A 177 -17.93 -5.75 -6.09
C ASP A 177 -18.58 -4.42 -5.65
N LYS A 178 -18.21 -3.91 -4.48
CA LYS A 178 -18.66 -2.61 -3.99
C LYS A 178 -17.95 -1.55 -4.81
N HIS A 179 -18.73 -0.62 -5.35
CA HIS A 179 -18.20 0.50 -6.10
C HIS A 179 -17.19 1.26 -5.24
N VAL A 180 -15.96 1.39 -5.75
CA VAL A 180 -14.91 2.15 -5.06
C VAL A 180 -15.15 3.63 -5.34
N THR A 181 -15.24 4.43 -4.27
CA THR A 181 -15.34 5.88 -4.33
C THR A 181 -14.12 6.52 -3.68
N ILE A 182 -13.64 7.62 -4.24
CA ILE A 182 -12.62 8.48 -3.64
C ILE A 182 -13.22 9.84 -3.31
N LYS A 183 -12.80 10.42 -2.20
CA LYS A 183 -13.17 11.78 -1.78
C LYS A 183 -11.92 12.66 -1.94
N TYR A 184 -12.03 13.75 -2.69
CA TYR A 184 -10.90 14.65 -2.91
C TYR A 184 -11.38 16.08 -3.14
N ARG A 185 -10.45 17.03 -3.01
CA ARG A 185 -10.71 18.45 -3.17
C ARG A 185 -10.70 18.84 -4.66
N ASN A 186 -11.80 19.41 -5.15
CA ASN A 186 -11.95 19.69 -6.57
C ASN A 186 -11.39 21.07 -6.96
N PHE A 187 -10.21 21.08 -7.57
CA PHE A 187 -9.57 22.31 -8.06
C PHE A 187 -9.88 22.65 -9.52
N THR A 188 -10.76 21.90 -10.21
CA THR A 188 -10.99 22.10 -11.65
C THR A 188 -11.48 23.48 -12.05
N LYS A 189 -12.16 24.19 -11.13
CA LYS A 189 -12.64 25.57 -11.32
C LYS A 189 -12.04 26.54 -10.30
N PHE A 190 -10.95 26.15 -9.63
CA PHE A 190 -10.32 26.98 -8.63
C PHE A 190 -9.73 28.23 -9.29
N ASN A 191 -10.12 29.40 -8.79
CA ASN A 191 -9.56 30.67 -9.18
C ASN A 191 -8.82 31.25 -7.97
N GLN A 192 -7.50 31.38 -8.10
CA GLN A 192 -6.64 31.77 -6.98
C GLN A 192 -6.90 33.21 -6.54
N GLU A 193 -7.13 34.13 -7.48
CA GLU A 193 -7.36 35.53 -7.18
C GLU A 193 -8.63 35.73 -6.35
N LYS A 194 -9.75 35.12 -6.77
CA LYS A 194 -11.04 35.17 -6.06
C LYS A 194 -10.99 34.46 -4.72
N PHE A 195 -10.21 33.38 -4.60
CA PHE A 195 -10.01 32.70 -3.31
C PHE A 195 -9.32 33.64 -2.32
N ILE A 196 -8.26 34.32 -2.74
CA ILE A 196 -7.54 35.29 -1.90
C ILE A 196 -8.44 36.48 -1.57
N GLU A 197 -9.23 36.97 -2.53
CA GLU A 197 -10.19 38.05 -2.32
C GLU A 197 -11.24 37.70 -1.26
N ASP A 198 -11.90 36.55 -1.38
CA ASP A 198 -12.90 36.08 -0.41
C ASP A 198 -12.28 35.81 0.98
N LEU A 199 -11.02 35.34 1.02
CA LEU A 199 -10.31 35.13 2.27
C LEU A 199 -10.01 36.48 2.95
N LYS A 200 -9.56 37.49 2.21
CA LYS A 200 -9.35 38.85 2.74
C LYS A 200 -10.64 39.53 3.19
N ALA A 201 -11.76 39.24 2.52
CA ALA A 201 -13.08 39.75 2.89
C ALA A 201 -13.68 39.07 4.13
N THR A 202 -13.10 37.95 4.58
CA THR A 202 -13.58 37.21 5.76
C THR A 202 -13.17 37.94 7.04
N ASN A 203 -14.15 38.29 7.89
CA ASN A 203 -13.86 38.90 9.18
C ASN A 203 -13.26 37.86 10.16
N PHE A 204 -11.96 37.97 10.42
CA PHE A 204 -11.25 37.16 11.41
C PHE A 204 -11.15 37.82 12.79
N ASN A 205 -11.56 39.09 12.94
CA ASN A 205 -11.43 39.81 14.20
C ASN A 205 -12.23 39.16 15.33
N GLU A 206 -13.34 38.47 15.01
CA GLU A 206 -14.13 37.76 16.02
C GLU A 206 -13.32 36.70 16.78
N ILE A 207 -12.25 36.17 16.18
CA ILE A 207 -11.39 35.15 16.78
C ILE A 207 -10.60 35.71 17.96
N LEU A 208 -10.28 37.01 17.93
CA LEU A 208 -9.48 37.68 18.96
C LEU A 208 -10.24 37.88 20.27
N TYR A 209 -11.57 37.69 20.27
CA TYR A 209 -12.43 37.87 21.44
C TYR A 209 -12.78 36.56 22.14
N PHE A 210 -12.27 35.41 21.68
CA PHE A 210 -12.46 34.16 22.41
C PHE A 210 -11.45 34.04 23.55
N ASP A 211 -11.96 33.84 24.76
CA ASP A 211 -11.12 33.59 25.95
C ASP A 211 -10.49 32.18 25.94
N ASN A 212 -11.08 31.25 25.19
CA ASN A 212 -10.60 29.87 25.06
C ASN A 212 -9.88 29.69 23.70
N PRO A 213 -8.60 29.28 23.70
CA PRO A 213 -7.84 29.05 22.47
C PRO A 213 -8.42 27.95 21.57
N ASP A 214 -9.06 26.94 22.14
CA ASP A 214 -9.70 25.86 21.36
C ASP A 214 -10.91 26.40 20.59
N HIS A 215 -11.74 27.22 21.23
CA HIS A 215 -12.87 27.88 20.56
C HIS A 215 -12.40 28.87 19.48
N ALA A 216 -11.30 29.60 19.75
CA ALA A 216 -10.67 30.49 18.77
C ALA A 216 -10.20 29.70 17.53
N MET A 217 -9.57 28.55 17.76
CA MET A 217 -9.09 27.67 16.70
C MET A 217 -10.23 27.08 15.87
N ASP A 218 -11.29 26.60 16.50
CA ASP A 218 -12.48 26.07 15.81
C ASP A 218 -13.17 27.14 14.96
N ALA A 219 -13.29 28.36 15.47
CA ALA A 219 -13.84 29.50 14.74
C ALA A 219 -12.97 29.85 13.51
N TRP A 220 -11.65 29.85 13.68
CA TRP A 220 -10.71 30.06 12.59
C TRP A 220 -10.85 28.99 11.50
N TYR A 221 -10.80 27.71 11.88
CA TYR A 221 -10.94 26.59 10.94
C TYR A 221 -12.26 26.66 10.19
N SER A 222 -13.36 26.95 10.88
CA SER A 222 -14.69 27.05 10.28
C SER A 222 -14.75 28.12 9.19
N LYS A 223 -14.16 29.30 9.45
CA LYS A 223 -14.09 30.40 8.46
C LYS A 223 -13.25 30.04 7.25
N VAL A 224 -12.04 29.53 7.48
CA VAL A 224 -11.14 29.15 6.38
C VAL A 224 -11.78 28.05 5.55
N LEU A 225 -12.31 27.00 6.18
CA LEU A 225 -12.98 25.89 5.49
C LEU A 225 -14.20 26.36 4.70
N LYS A 226 -14.96 27.36 5.18
CA LYS A 226 -16.09 27.94 4.44
C LYS A 226 -15.64 28.54 3.11
N VAL A 227 -14.63 29.41 3.12
CA VAL A 227 -14.07 30.01 1.89
C VAL A 227 -13.46 28.92 1.00
N LEU A 228 -12.70 28.03 1.61
CA LEU A 228 -11.97 26.98 0.93
C LEU A 228 -12.96 26.00 0.24
N ASN A 229 -14.09 25.66 0.86
CA ASN A 229 -15.14 24.82 0.27
C ASN A 229 -15.96 25.53 -0.82
N LYS A 230 -16.10 26.86 -0.76
CA LYS A 230 -16.68 27.66 -1.84
C LYS A 230 -15.86 27.55 -3.13
N HIS A 231 -14.53 27.63 -3.02
CA HIS A 231 -13.62 27.69 -4.18
C HIS A 231 -13.13 26.33 -4.69
N ALA A 232 -12.99 25.35 -3.81
CA ALA A 232 -12.56 24.02 -4.19
C ALA A 232 -13.29 22.98 -3.32
N PRO A 233 -14.58 22.72 -3.59
CA PRO A 233 -15.39 21.84 -2.76
C PRO A 233 -14.83 20.41 -2.72
N ILE A 234 -15.06 19.73 -1.60
CA ILE A 234 -14.78 18.30 -1.52
C ILE A 234 -15.85 17.54 -2.30
N ILE A 235 -15.42 16.71 -3.26
CA ILE A 235 -16.31 15.89 -4.07
C ILE A 235 -15.99 14.41 -3.91
N THR A 236 -17.00 13.59 -4.13
CA THR A 236 -16.87 12.12 -4.16
C THR A 236 -16.98 11.65 -5.60
N LYS A 237 -16.01 10.87 -6.06
CA LYS A 237 -15.99 10.31 -7.42
C LYS A 237 -15.84 8.80 -7.39
N ARG A 238 -16.72 8.11 -8.12
CA ARG A 238 -16.62 6.67 -8.35
C ARG A 238 -15.46 6.38 -9.31
N ILE A 239 -14.64 5.39 -8.95
CA ILE A 239 -13.48 4.96 -9.72
C ILE A 239 -13.56 3.46 -10.02
N LYS A 240 -12.94 3.05 -11.13
CA LYS A 240 -12.85 1.63 -11.53
C LYS A 240 -11.71 0.89 -10.83
N LYS A 241 -10.59 1.58 -10.55
CA LYS A 241 -9.40 1.03 -9.87
C LYS A 241 -8.82 2.08 -8.93
N LYS A 242 -8.43 1.68 -7.72
CA LYS A 242 -7.85 2.58 -6.69
C LYS A 242 -6.43 3.03 -7.03
N SER A 243 -5.62 2.15 -7.61
CA SER A 243 -4.27 2.48 -8.06
C SER A 243 -4.26 2.82 -9.55
N GLN A 244 -3.52 3.87 -9.89
CA GLN A 244 -3.22 4.19 -11.27
C GLN A 244 -2.12 3.25 -11.79
N PRO A 245 -2.17 2.77 -13.05
CA PRO A 245 -1.11 1.94 -13.59
C PRO A 245 0.23 2.70 -13.57
N LYS A 246 1.29 2.06 -13.08
CA LYS A 246 2.60 2.70 -12.89
C LYS A 246 3.27 3.17 -14.20
N TRP A 247 2.85 2.63 -15.35
CA TRP A 247 3.32 3.07 -16.67
C TRP A 247 2.61 4.34 -17.18
N LEU A 248 1.53 4.80 -16.55
CA LEU A 248 0.80 5.99 -16.98
C LEU A 248 1.50 7.26 -16.49
N ASN A 249 1.79 8.18 -17.41
CA ASN A 249 2.46 9.45 -17.12
C ASN A 249 1.66 10.67 -17.60
N GLN A 250 2.18 11.87 -17.30
CA GLN A 250 1.55 13.14 -17.63
C GLN A 250 1.42 13.36 -19.15
N ASP A 251 2.41 12.93 -19.95
CA ASP A 251 2.37 13.06 -21.41
C ASP A 251 1.18 12.32 -22.02
N ILE A 252 0.89 11.11 -21.54
CA ILE A 252 -0.28 10.35 -21.98
C ILE A 252 -1.57 11.12 -21.64
N ASN A 253 -1.63 11.77 -20.48
CA ASN A 253 -2.80 12.57 -20.10
C ASN A 253 -2.95 13.82 -20.99
N LEU A 254 -1.84 14.49 -21.35
CA LEU A 254 -1.84 15.63 -22.26
C LEU A 254 -2.29 15.22 -23.68
N LEU A 255 -1.77 14.11 -24.21
CA LEU A 255 -2.19 13.57 -25.50
C LEU A 255 -3.67 13.15 -25.49
N ARG A 256 -4.14 12.57 -24.39
CA ARG A 256 -5.56 12.23 -24.19
C ARG A 256 -6.43 13.48 -24.23
N ALA A 257 -6.04 14.55 -23.53
CA ALA A 257 -6.75 15.82 -23.54
C ALA A 257 -6.81 16.45 -24.94
N LYS A 258 -5.68 16.46 -25.67
CA LYS A 258 -5.64 16.96 -27.06
C LYS A 258 -6.55 16.16 -27.98
N ARG A 259 -6.48 14.82 -27.92
CA ARG A 259 -7.39 13.93 -28.67
C ARG A 259 -8.85 14.26 -28.38
N ASP A 260 -9.23 14.35 -27.11
CA ASP A 260 -10.62 14.60 -26.70
C ASP A 260 -11.10 16.00 -27.11
N PHE A 261 -10.20 16.99 -27.10
CA PHE A 261 -10.47 18.34 -27.60
C PHE A 261 -10.80 18.34 -29.11
N TYR A 262 -9.98 17.71 -29.95
CA TYR A 262 -10.23 17.63 -31.39
C TYR A 262 -11.47 16.79 -31.72
N HIS A 263 -11.73 15.73 -30.96
CA HIS A 263 -12.97 14.96 -31.08
C HIS A 263 -14.21 15.84 -30.82
N LYS A 264 -14.20 16.64 -29.74
CA LYS A 264 -15.29 17.57 -29.43
C LYS A 264 -15.48 18.65 -30.50
N LYS A 265 -14.39 19.13 -31.09
CA LYS A 265 -14.41 20.10 -32.19
C LYS A 265 -14.83 19.50 -33.54
N LYS A 266 -15.03 18.18 -33.64
CA LYS A 266 -15.30 17.44 -34.88
C LYS A 266 -14.19 17.61 -35.94
N ASP A 267 -12.95 17.85 -35.49
CA ASP A 267 -11.76 17.90 -36.33
C ASP A 267 -11.15 16.49 -36.43
N PHE A 268 -11.57 15.75 -37.46
CA PHE A 268 -11.23 14.34 -37.61
C PHE A 268 -9.76 14.09 -37.95
N GLU A 269 -9.12 14.99 -38.70
CA GLU A 269 -7.71 14.88 -39.09
C GLU A 269 -6.81 14.97 -37.86
N ASN A 270 -6.98 16.03 -37.06
CA ASN A 270 -6.21 16.17 -35.83
C ASN A 270 -6.59 15.12 -34.78
N TYR A 271 -7.86 14.72 -34.71
CA TYR A 271 -8.26 13.60 -33.86
C TYR A 271 -7.49 12.32 -34.20
N LYS A 272 -7.41 11.94 -35.49
CA LYS A 272 -6.70 10.73 -35.94
C LYS A 272 -5.21 10.82 -35.61
N LEU A 273 -4.59 11.98 -35.86
CA LEU A 273 -3.19 12.25 -35.52
C LEU A 273 -2.91 12.05 -34.02
N PHE A 274 -3.69 12.70 -33.15
CA PHE A 274 -3.48 12.62 -31.70
C PHE A 274 -3.90 11.27 -31.11
N ARG A 275 -4.88 10.58 -31.70
CA ARG A 275 -5.23 9.20 -31.34
C ARG A 275 -4.06 8.26 -31.63
N ASN A 276 -3.42 8.37 -32.80
CA ASN A 276 -2.28 7.54 -33.17
C ASN A 276 -1.05 7.85 -32.28
N LYS A 277 -0.76 9.13 -32.03
CA LYS A 277 0.29 9.54 -31.08
C LYS A 277 0.05 9.00 -29.67
N LEU A 278 -1.20 9.05 -29.19
CA LEU A 278 -1.60 8.51 -27.89
C LEU A 278 -1.37 6.99 -27.81
N SER A 279 -1.79 6.23 -28.84
CA SER A 279 -1.56 4.79 -28.90
C SER A 279 -0.08 4.43 -28.90
N ALA A 280 0.73 5.12 -29.72
CA ALA A 280 2.17 4.91 -29.79
C ALA A 280 2.85 5.20 -28.44
N GLN A 281 2.53 6.33 -27.81
CA GLN A 281 3.10 6.69 -26.52
C GLN A 281 2.67 5.73 -25.41
N MET A 282 1.41 5.30 -25.40
CA MET A 282 0.91 4.33 -24.42
C MET A 282 1.62 2.98 -24.56
N ASN A 283 1.83 2.51 -25.79
CA ASN A 283 2.57 1.27 -26.04
C ASN A 283 4.03 1.41 -25.60
N LYS A 284 4.71 2.51 -25.97
CA LYS A 284 6.09 2.80 -25.55
C LYS A 284 6.24 2.79 -24.03
N CYS A 285 5.36 3.49 -23.31
CA CYS A 285 5.41 3.55 -21.84
C CYS A 285 5.15 2.18 -21.19
N LYS A 286 4.18 1.41 -21.70
CA LYS A 286 3.94 0.03 -21.24
C LYS A 286 5.16 -0.85 -21.47
N THR A 287 5.69 -0.89 -22.69
CA THR A 287 6.87 -1.69 -23.04
C THR A 287 8.03 -1.35 -22.12
N ASN A 288 8.38 -0.06 -21.98
CA ASN A 288 9.49 0.35 -21.12
C ASN A 288 9.29 -0.07 -19.66
N TYR A 289 8.08 0.08 -19.13
CA TYR A 289 7.78 -0.31 -17.75
C TYR A 289 7.91 -1.81 -17.54
N PHE A 290 7.26 -2.63 -18.39
CA PHE A 290 7.28 -4.08 -18.23
C PHE A 290 8.65 -4.67 -18.57
N SER A 291 9.34 -4.19 -19.61
CA SER A 291 10.71 -4.61 -19.93
C SER A 291 11.65 -4.31 -18.75
N LYS A 292 11.57 -3.12 -18.15
CA LYS A 292 12.38 -2.80 -16.97
C LYS A 292 12.04 -3.72 -15.79
N ALA A 293 10.76 -3.95 -15.53
CA ALA A 293 10.31 -4.82 -14.44
C ALA A 293 10.74 -6.28 -14.61
N VAL A 294 10.78 -6.80 -15.85
CA VAL A 294 11.26 -8.15 -16.13
C VAL A 294 12.78 -8.23 -15.97
N LEU A 295 13.52 -7.26 -16.53
CA LEU A 295 14.98 -7.25 -16.46
C LEU A 295 15.53 -7.01 -15.04
N SER A 296 14.81 -6.27 -14.21
CA SER A 296 15.25 -5.95 -12.85
C SER A 296 14.91 -7.03 -11.81
N ASN A 297 14.12 -8.05 -12.16
CA ASN A 297 13.64 -9.06 -11.21
C ASN A 297 14.09 -10.46 -11.62
N SER A 298 14.93 -11.09 -10.80
CA SER A 298 15.39 -12.47 -10.99
C SER A 298 14.40 -13.53 -10.47
N LYS A 299 13.38 -13.13 -9.71
CA LYS A 299 12.40 -14.04 -9.08
C LYS A 299 11.16 -14.21 -9.94
N THR A 300 10.88 -15.45 -10.33
CA THR A 300 9.70 -15.85 -11.13
C THR A 300 8.37 -15.38 -10.53
N SER A 301 8.22 -15.38 -9.21
CA SER A 301 7.01 -14.91 -8.52
C SER A 301 6.72 -13.42 -8.73
N GLU A 302 7.75 -12.59 -8.80
CA GLU A 302 7.61 -11.15 -9.07
C GLU A 302 7.27 -10.90 -10.54
N ILE A 303 7.85 -11.66 -11.47
CA ILE A 303 7.49 -11.60 -12.90
C ILE A 303 6.01 -11.94 -13.09
N TRP A 304 5.51 -12.99 -12.43
CA TRP A 304 4.09 -13.36 -12.48
C TRP A 304 3.16 -12.29 -11.92
N LYS A 305 3.56 -11.52 -10.89
CA LYS A 305 2.78 -10.37 -10.42
C LYS A 305 2.62 -9.31 -11.50
N HIS A 306 3.69 -8.98 -12.22
CA HIS A 306 3.65 -7.99 -13.31
C HIS A 306 2.84 -8.50 -14.52
N LEU A 307 2.88 -9.80 -14.83
CA LEU A 307 2.06 -10.40 -15.89
C LEU A 307 0.57 -10.43 -15.52
N LYS A 308 0.24 -10.68 -14.25
CA LYS A 308 -1.14 -10.58 -13.75
C LYS A 308 -1.71 -9.17 -13.88
N ASP A 309 -0.88 -8.12 -13.83
CA ASP A 309 -1.34 -6.75 -14.10
C ASP A 309 -1.71 -6.50 -15.58
N LEU A 310 -1.17 -7.30 -16.52
CA LEU A 310 -1.43 -7.20 -17.95
C LEU A 310 -2.73 -7.92 -18.37
N ASN A 311 -3.04 -9.05 -17.73
CA ASN A 311 -4.22 -9.83 -18.02
C ASN A 311 -5.37 -9.49 -17.07
N ALA A 312 -6.60 -9.43 -17.59
CA ALA A 312 -7.77 -9.47 -16.72
C ALA A 312 -7.79 -10.84 -16.02
N GLU A 313 -7.89 -10.87 -14.69
CA GLU A 313 -8.11 -12.12 -13.96
C GLU A 313 -9.35 -12.82 -14.54
N SER A 314 -9.18 -13.95 -15.21
CA SER A 314 -10.30 -14.86 -15.43
C SER A 314 -10.59 -15.51 -14.09
N LYS A 315 -11.71 -15.14 -13.46
CA LYS A 315 -12.19 -15.73 -12.19
C LYS A 315 -12.56 -17.23 -12.30
N CYS A 316 -12.37 -17.84 -13.47
CA CYS A 316 -12.65 -19.25 -13.69
C CYS A 316 -11.36 -20.06 -13.50
N PRO A 317 -11.17 -20.77 -12.37
CA PRO A 317 -10.13 -21.77 -12.28
C PRO A 317 -10.44 -22.85 -13.33
N ILE A 318 -9.47 -23.16 -14.18
CA ILE A 318 -9.55 -24.33 -15.07
C ILE A 318 -9.67 -25.55 -14.15
N THR A 319 -10.86 -26.16 -14.15
CA THR A 319 -11.23 -27.24 -13.22
C THR A 319 -10.98 -28.61 -13.83
N SER A 320 -10.93 -28.66 -15.16
CA SER A 320 -10.68 -29.86 -15.95
C SER A 320 -10.07 -29.47 -17.30
N VAL A 321 -9.27 -30.36 -17.87
CA VAL A 321 -8.86 -30.31 -19.27
C VAL A 321 -9.15 -31.67 -19.88
N THR A 322 -9.85 -31.68 -21.01
CA THR A 322 -10.05 -32.91 -21.76
C THR A 322 -8.78 -33.23 -22.54
N PHE A 323 -8.08 -34.29 -22.15
CA PHE A 323 -6.91 -34.82 -22.84
C PHE A 323 -7.23 -36.20 -23.39
N GLN A 324 -7.08 -36.37 -24.72
CA GLN A 324 -7.37 -37.63 -25.43
C GLN A 324 -8.75 -38.23 -25.13
N GLY A 325 -9.78 -37.38 -24.96
CA GLY A 325 -11.16 -37.80 -24.69
C GLY A 325 -11.45 -38.14 -23.22
N SER A 326 -10.49 -37.94 -22.32
CA SER A 326 -10.67 -38.10 -20.87
C SER A 326 -10.50 -36.77 -20.14
N ASP A 327 -11.37 -36.49 -19.16
CA ASP A 327 -11.30 -35.27 -18.36
C ASP A 327 -10.30 -35.41 -17.22
N VAL A 328 -9.27 -34.58 -17.23
CA VAL A 328 -8.20 -34.55 -16.23
C VAL A 328 -8.41 -33.37 -15.29
N ASN A 329 -8.57 -33.67 -13.99
CA ASN A 329 -8.92 -32.67 -12.96
C ASN A 329 -7.80 -32.47 -11.90
N GLU A 330 -6.73 -33.26 -11.97
CA GLU A 330 -5.60 -33.16 -11.04
C GLU A 330 -4.64 -32.01 -11.45
N PRO A 331 -4.37 -31.02 -10.59
CA PRO A 331 -3.61 -29.82 -10.97
C PRO A 331 -2.22 -30.09 -11.56
N GLY A 332 -1.50 -31.09 -11.02
CA GLY A 332 -0.17 -31.47 -11.52
C GLY A 332 -0.22 -32.01 -12.94
N LYS A 333 -1.15 -32.94 -13.21
CA LYS A 333 -1.36 -33.53 -14.54
C LYS A 333 -1.88 -32.51 -15.55
N VAL A 334 -2.75 -31.59 -15.12
CA VAL A 334 -3.19 -30.47 -15.96
C VAL A 334 -1.99 -29.63 -16.39
N CYS A 335 -1.10 -29.25 -15.46
CA CYS A 335 0.12 -28.50 -15.79
C CYS A 335 1.06 -29.28 -16.73
N GLU A 336 1.26 -30.58 -16.50
CA GLU A 336 2.08 -31.44 -17.36
C GLU A 336 1.51 -31.51 -18.79
N HIS A 337 0.21 -31.76 -18.95
CA HIS A 337 -0.43 -31.79 -20.26
C HIS A 337 -0.40 -30.43 -20.97
N PHE A 338 -0.53 -29.33 -20.24
CA PHE A 338 -0.33 -27.99 -20.80
C PHE A 338 1.10 -27.82 -21.31
N ASN A 339 2.10 -28.21 -20.52
CA ASN A 339 3.51 -28.13 -20.93
C ASN A 339 3.81 -29.02 -22.14
N GLU A 340 3.31 -30.26 -22.14
CA GLU A 340 3.46 -31.19 -23.26
C GLU A 340 2.78 -30.64 -24.51
N HIS A 341 1.54 -30.16 -24.41
CA HIS A 341 0.81 -29.58 -25.52
C HIS A 341 1.55 -28.37 -26.10
N PHE A 342 1.86 -27.35 -25.29
CA PHE A 342 2.50 -26.13 -25.79
C PHE A 342 3.99 -26.33 -26.15
N GLY A 343 4.65 -27.35 -25.60
CA GLY A 343 6.00 -27.74 -26.00
C GLY A 343 6.04 -28.44 -27.36
N THR A 344 5.02 -29.24 -27.68
CA THR A 344 4.96 -30.05 -28.91
C THR A 344 4.06 -29.46 -30.00
N VAL A 345 3.24 -28.44 -29.69
CA VAL A 345 2.27 -27.88 -30.65
C VAL A 345 2.96 -27.35 -31.91
N ALA A 346 4.12 -26.70 -31.77
CA ALA A 346 4.88 -26.20 -32.91
C ALA A 346 5.31 -27.35 -33.83
N GLU A 347 5.86 -28.43 -33.27
CA GLU A 347 6.25 -29.62 -34.02
C GLU A 347 5.04 -30.30 -34.67
N SER A 348 3.91 -30.40 -33.96
CA SER A 348 2.68 -30.97 -34.49
C SER A 348 2.10 -30.19 -35.66
N ILE A 349 2.21 -28.85 -35.64
CA ILE A 349 1.79 -27.96 -36.73
C ILE A 349 2.76 -28.05 -37.92
N ILE A 350 4.04 -28.24 -37.65
CA ILE A 350 5.07 -28.41 -38.70
C ILE A 350 4.93 -29.77 -39.39
N LEU A 351 4.69 -30.84 -38.62
CA LEU A 351 4.58 -32.21 -39.12
C LEU A 351 3.23 -32.50 -39.77
N ASN A 352 2.16 -31.90 -39.25
CA ASN A 352 0.82 -31.94 -39.82
C ASN A 352 0.29 -30.52 -39.98
N PRO A 353 0.79 -29.76 -40.98
CA PRO A 353 0.20 -28.48 -41.32
C PRO A 353 -1.24 -28.78 -41.70
N LYS A 354 -2.21 -28.36 -40.87
CA LYS A 354 -3.61 -28.42 -41.24
C LYS A 354 -3.76 -27.63 -42.53
N SER A 355 -3.90 -28.35 -43.64
CA SER A 355 -4.30 -27.74 -44.89
C SER A 355 -5.64 -27.06 -44.65
N ASN A 356 -5.71 -25.79 -45.07
CA ASN A 356 -6.87 -24.91 -45.07
C ASN A 356 -7.22 -24.26 -43.72
N PHE A 357 -6.41 -23.28 -43.32
CA PHE A 357 -6.94 -22.10 -42.61
C PHE A 357 -7.02 -20.93 -43.59
N GLU A 358 -7.88 -21.04 -44.61
CA GLU A 358 -8.19 -19.90 -45.47
C GLU A 358 -9.19 -18.99 -44.75
N SER A 359 -8.67 -17.96 -44.07
CA SER A 359 -9.46 -16.82 -43.63
C SER A 359 -9.08 -15.62 -44.49
N PRO A 360 -9.91 -15.23 -45.48
CA PRO A 360 -9.66 -14.05 -46.31
C PRO A 360 -9.42 -12.79 -45.46
N LYS A 361 -10.13 -12.67 -44.33
CA LYS A 361 -9.96 -11.58 -43.37
C LYS A 361 -8.61 -11.60 -42.67
N LEU A 362 -8.06 -12.77 -42.37
CA LEU A 362 -6.74 -12.88 -41.75
C LEU A 362 -5.65 -12.55 -42.77
N LYS A 363 -5.85 -12.94 -44.04
CA LYS A 363 -4.93 -12.65 -45.14
C LYS A 363 -4.88 -11.15 -45.43
N GLU A 364 -6.05 -10.50 -45.59
CA GLU A 364 -6.15 -9.03 -45.70
C GLU A 364 -5.54 -8.33 -44.50
N PHE A 365 -5.79 -8.80 -43.27
CA PHE A 365 -5.25 -8.18 -42.06
C PHE A 365 -3.72 -8.29 -41.98
N ILE A 366 -3.14 -9.42 -42.37
CA ILE A 366 -1.68 -9.62 -42.41
C ILE A 366 -1.08 -8.73 -43.52
N GLU A 367 -1.66 -8.75 -44.72
CA GLU A 367 -1.23 -7.92 -45.86
C GLU A 367 -1.35 -6.41 -45.56
N GLU A 368 -2.36 -5.97 -44.81
CA GLU A 368 -2.52 -4.57 -44.38
C GLU A 368 -1.52 -4.14 -43.29
N LYS A 369 -0.96 -5.10 -42.53
CA LYS A 369 -0.09 -4.80 -41.36
C LYS A 369 1.39 -5.05 -41.62
N VAL A 370 1.70 -5.88 -42.60
CA VAL A 370 3.06 -6.28 -42.94
C VAL A 370 3.44 -5.57 -44.25
N GLY A 371 4.15 -4.45 -44.16
CA GLY A 371 4.74 -3.80 -45.34
C GLY A 371 5.84 -4.67 -46.00
N ASP A 372 6.32 -4.24 -47.17
CA ASP A 372 7.20 -4.97 -48.10
C ASP A 372 8.56 -5.50 -47.53
N ASN A 373 8.86 -5.26 -46.26
CA ASN A 373 10.07 -5.74 -45.60
C ASN A 373 9.79 -7.01 -44.79
N TYR A 374 9.64 -8.16 -45.46
CA TYR A 374 9.60 -9.46 -44.77
C TYR A 374 10.97 -10.15 -44.82
N PHE A 375 11.48 -10.56 -43.65
CA PHE A 375 12.53 -11.56 -43.56
C PHE A 375 11.90 -12.95 -43.69
N LYS A 376 12.15 -13.64 -44.81
CA LYS A 376 11.88 -15.08 -44.92
C LYS A 376 12.81 -15.82 -43.96
N PHE A 377 12.29 -16.35 -42.87
CA PHE A 377 13.00 -17.35 -42.08
C PHE A 377 12.96 -18.67 -42.84
N ASN A 378 14.04 -19.00 -43.53
CA ASN A 378 14.28 -20.36 -44.01
C ASN A 378 14.72 -21.19 -42.80
N PHE A 379 13.83 -22.01 -42.25
CA PHE A 379 14.20 -23.01 -41.27
C PHE A 379 15.03 -24.10 -41.97
N LEU A 380 16.34 -24.10 -41.74
CA LEU A 380 17.22 -25.20 -42.13
C LEU A 380 16.85 -26.43 -41.30
N HIS A 381 16.52 -27.52 -41.98
CA HIS A 381 16.33 -28.85 -41.39
C HIS A 381 17.63 -29.30 -40.72
N CYS A 382 17.72 -29.28 -39.39
CA CYS A 382 18.77 -30.01 -38.67
C CYS A 382 18.36 -31.49 -38.61
N ILE A 383 18.98 -32.29 -39.47
CA ILE A 383 18.83 -33.75 -39.53
C ILE A 383 19.51 -34.37 -38.30
N THR A 384 18.68 -35.03 -37.46
CA THR A 384 18.90 -36.14 -36.49
C THR A 384 20.19 -36.25 -35.64
N PRO A 385 20.09 -36.58 -34.33
CA PRO A 385 21.24 -36.97 -33.52
C PRO A 385 21.70 -38.41 -33.82
N THR A 386 23.02 -38.61 -33.92
CA THR A 386 23.66 -39.92 -34.03
C THR A 386 23.59 -40.70 -32.69
N PRO A 387 23.51 -42.05 -32.70
CA PRO A 387 23.40 -42.85 -31.48
C PRO A 387 24.70 -42.88 -30.68
N SER A 388 24.56 -42.88 -29.36
CA SER A 388 25.57 -43.03 -28.33
C SER A 388 26.52 -44.22 -28.56
N GLN A 389 27.82 -43.96 -28.65
CA GLN A 389 28.85 -44.98 -28.39
C GLN A 389 29.11 -45.08 -26.87
N SER A 390 28.98 -46.31 -26.38
CA SER A 390 29.32 -46.76 -25.03
C SER A 390 30.80 -46.53 -24.73
N CYS A 391 31.12 -45.74 -23.71
CA CYS A 391 32.47 -45.67 -23.17
C CYS A 391 32.59 -46.64 -21.99
N SER A 392 33.26 -47.78 -22.23
CA SER A 392 33.72 -48.71 -21.22
C SER A 392 34.85 -48.07 -20.39
N LEU A 393 34.67 -48.04 -19.07
CA LEU A 393 35.74 -47.83 -18.11
C LEU A 393 36.74 -49.00 -18.22
N ASN A 394 38.01 -48.68 -18.46
CA ASN A 394 39.12 -49.57 -18.13
C ASN A 394 40.21 -48.79 -17.40
N THR A 395 40.59 -49.37 -16.28
CA THR A 395 41.67 -49.07 -15.36
C THR A 395 43.05 -49.04 -16.02
N HIS A 396 43.86 -48.05 -15.67
CA HIS A 396 45.19 -48.23 -15.07
C HIS A 396 45.63 -46.96 -14.33
#